data_AF-W4MEG6-F1
#
_entry.id   AF-W4MEG6-F1
#
_cell.length_a   1.000
_cell.length_b   1.000
_cell.length_c   1.000
_cell.angle_alpha   90.00
_cell.angle_beta   90.00
_cell.angle_gamma   90.00
#
_symmetry.space_group_name_H-M   'P 1'
#
loop_
_entity.id
_entity.type
_entity.pdbx_description
1 polymer ?
#
loop_
_entity_poly.entity_id
_entity_poly.type
_entity_poly.pdbx_seq_one_letter_code
_entity_poly.pdbx_strand_id
1 'polypeptide(L)'
;MSRETNGFYGFNATRLSFETAWTRDNFDALTEILASLPVHWRFFVKHKIFDIIANLPADEHTGSGAAVRQAFDMVQAQYPQLATNGHAV
;
A
#
# COMPACT_ATOMS: atom_id res chain seq x y z
N MET A 1 -7.58 30.37 -34.94
CA MET A 1 -7.15 30.11 -33.55
C MET A 1 -7.17 28.62 -33.32
N SER A 2 -6.09 27.94 -33.71
CA SER A 2 -5.93 26.50 -33.46
C SER A 2 -5.51 26.33 -32.01
N ARG A 3 -6.31 25.62 -31.21
CA ARG A 3 -5.96 25.28 -29.85
C ARG A 3 -4.97 24.12 -29.94
N GLU A 4 -3.68 24.41 -29.78
CA GLU A 4 -2.63 23.44 -29.54
C GLU A 4 -3.01 22.63 -28.29
N THR A 5 -3.54 21.42 -28.47
CA THR A 5 -3.76 20.48 -27.37
C THR A 5 -2.40 19.89 -27.01
N ASN A 6 -1.62 20.64 -26.23
CA ASN A 6 -0.39 20.14 -25.62
C ASN A 6 -0.77 19.03 -24.63
N GLY A 7 -0.77 17.78 -25.10
CA GLY A 7 -1.20 16.57 -24.40
C GLY A 7 -0.25 16.13 -23.29
N PHE A 8 0.05 17.00 -22.33
CA PHE A 8 0.96 16.74 -21.22
C PHE A 8 0.30 16.00 -20.03
N TYR A 9 -1.03 15.80 -20.07
CA TYR A 9 -1.79 15.04 -19.06
C TYR A 9 -2.05 13.57 -19.49
N GLY A 10 -1.19 13.01 -20.34
CA GLY A 10 -1.30 11.63 -20.80
C GLY A 10 -1.03 10.62 -19.68
N PHE A 11 -1.77 9.52 -19.71
CA PHE A 11 -1.59 8.32 -18.90
C PHE A 11 -0.11 7.89 -18.88
N ASN A 12 0.64 8.30 -17.87
CA ASN A 12 2.01 7.86 -17.71
C ASN A 12 2.00 6.41 -17.16
N ALA A 13 2.91 5.57 -17.65
CA ALA A 13 2.97 4.15 -17.27
C ALA A 13 3.11 3.98 -15.74
N THR A 14 3.84 4.88 -15.09
CA THR A 14 4.00 4.90 -13.63
C THR A 14 2.68 5.03 -12.89
N ARG A 15 1.77 5.90 -13.35
CA ARG A 15 0.44 6.10 -12.79
C ARG A 15 -0.42 4.87 -12.99
N LEU A 16 -0.42 4.28 -14.18
CA LEU A 16 -1.19 3.06 -14.45
C LEU A 16 -0.73 1.90 -13.56
N SER A 17 0.58 1.71 -13.41
CA SER A 17 1.12 0.69 -12.49
C SER A 17 0.70 0.96 -11.04
N PHE A 18 0.73 2.23 -10.62
CA PHE A 18 0.30 2.60 -9.27
C PHE A 18 -1.20 2.39 -9.05
N GLU A 19 -2.05 2.83 -9.97
CA GLU A 19 -3.52 2.67 -9.89
C GLU A 19 -3.95 1.21 -9.99
N THR A 20 -3.18 0.36 -10.70
CA THR A 20 -3.41 -1.08 -10.74
C THR A 20 -3.14 -1.72 -9.38
N ALA A 21 -2.06 -1.31 -8.71
CA ALA A 21 -1.71 -1.84 -7.39
C ALA A 21 -2.51 -1.22 -6.24
N TRP A 22 -2.98 0.02 -6.37
CA TRP A 22 -3.65 0.74 -5.28
C TRP A 22 -5.13 0.98 -5.57
N THR A 23 -5.89 -0.12 -5.53
CA THR A 23 -7.35 -0.13 -5.57
C THR A 23 -7.96 0.39 -4.26
N ARG A 24 -9.28 0.60 -4.28
CA ARG A 24 -10.03 0.97 -3.07
C ARG A 24 -9.82 -0.03 -1.93
N ASP A 25 -9.97 -1.32 -2.22
CA ASP A 25 -9.86 -2.38 -1.20
C ASP A 25 -8.44 -2.48 -0.62
N ASN A 26 -7.40 -2.22 -1.45
CA ASN A 26 -6.02 -2.16 -0.98
C ASN A 26 -5.79 -0.96 -0.04
N PHE A 27 -6.40 0.20 -0.32
CA PHE A 27 -6.35 1.35 0.59
C PHE A 27 -7.16 1.12 1.87
N ASP A 28 -8.31 0.46 1.78
CA ASP A 28 -9.13 0.14 2.96
C ASP A 28 -8.38 -0.84 3.87
N ALA A 29 -7.79 -1.90 3.31
CA ALA A 29 -6.94 -2.85 4.05
C ALA A 29 -5.73 -2.16 4.71
N LEU A 30 -5.04 -1.28 3.98
CA LEU A 30 -3.92 -0.50 4.53
C LEU A 30 -4.38 0.37 5.69
N THR A 31 -5.51 1.05 5.52
CA THR A 31 -6.07 1.97 6.52
C THR A 31 -6.45 1.23 7.81
N GLU A 32 -7.11 0.08 7.69
CA GLU A 32 -7.44 -0.80 8.82
C GLU A 32 -6.19 -1.25 9.59
N ILE A 33 -5.15 -1.69 8.87
CA ILE A 33 -3.88 -2.12 9.45
C ILE A 33 -3.20 -0.96 10.18
N LEU A 34 -3.11 0.22 9.55
CA LEU A 34 -2.46 1.37 10.19
C LEU A 34 -3.26 1.87 11.41
N ALA A 35 -4.59 1.77 11.39
CA ALA A 35 -5.44 2.15 12.50
C ALA A 35 -5.24 1.27 13.74
N SER A 36 -4.96 -0.03 13.56
CA SER A 36 -4.70 -0.96 14.67
C SER A 36 -3.32 -0.78 15.32
N LEU A 37 -2.40 -0.07 14.65
CA LEU A 37 -1.05 0.14 15.13
C LEU A 37 -0.91 1.44 15.96
N PRO A 38 0.00 1.46 16.96
CA PRO A 38 0.44 2.70 17.60
C PRO A 38 0.97 3.71 16.57
N VAL A 39 0.67 4.99 16.77
CA VAL A 39 0.97 6.07 15.81
C VAL A 39 2.44 6.09 15.37
N HIS A 40 3.38 5.84 16.30
CA HIS A 40 4.82 5.84 16.00
C HIS A 40 5.24 4.72 15.03
N TRP A 41 4.50 3.62 14.95
CA TRP A 41 4.76 2.53 14.01
C TRP A 41 4.13 2.75 12.63
N ARG A 42 3.06 3.55 12.53
CA ARG A 42 2.28 3.69 11.29
C ARG A 42 3.12 4.13 10.11
N PHE A 43 4.01 5.11 10.32
CA PHE A 43 4.90 5.59 9.26
C PHE A 43 5.81 4.48 8.75
N PHE A 44 6.45 3.75 9.65
CA PHE A 44 7.36 2.66 9.31
C PHE A 44 6.65 1.53 8.57
N VAL A 45 5.54 1.03 9.12
CA VAL A 45 4.79 -0.09 8.53
C VAL A 45 4.23 0.27 7.15
N LYS A 46 3.72 1.50 6.97
CA LYS A 46 3.25 1.97 5.66
C LYS A 46 4.33 1.87 4.59
N HIS A 47 5.55 2.32 4.89
CA HIS A 47 6.65 2.27 3.92
C HIS A 47 7.06 0.84 3.61
N LYS A 48 7.11 -0.04 4.61
CA LYS A 48 7.41 -1.46 4.38
C LYS A 48 6.37 -2.14 3.50
N ILE A 49 5.09 -1.90 3.74
CA ILE A 49 4.01 -2.42 2.89
C ILE A 49 4.16 -1.86 1.46
N PHE A 50 4.43 -0.56 1.30
CA PHE A 50 4.62 0.03 -0.02
C PHE A 50 5.80 -0.59 -0.77
N ASP A 51 6.93 -0.79 -0.09
CA ASP A 51 8.11 -1.42 -0.67
C ASP A 51 7.81 -2.86 -1.11
N ILE A 52 7.11 -3.65 -0.28
CA ILE A 52 6.73 -5.02 -0.62
C ILE A 52 5.80 -5.04 -1.84
N ILE A 53 4.70 -4.27 -1.80
CA ILE A 53 3.72 -4.20 -2.90
C ILE A 53 4.38 -3.74 -4.21
N ALA A 54 5.28 -2.75 -4.15
CA ALA A 54 5.98 -2.25 -5.34
C ALA A 54 6.90 -3.30 -5.99
N ASN A 55 7.34 -4.31 -5.24
CA ASN A 55 8.18 -5.40 -5.72
C ASN A 55 7.39 -6.69 -6.04
N LEU A 56 6.07 -6.70 -5.83
CA LEU A 56 5.24 -7.85 -6.22
C LEU A 56 5.03 -7.89 -7.75
N PRO A 57 5.03 -9.10 -8.34
CA PRO A 57 4.60 -9.32 -9.73
C PRO A 57 3.20 -8.74 -10.00
N ALA A 58 2.97 -8.30 -11.24
CA ALA A 58 1.74 -7.61 -11.60
C ALA A 58 0.47 -8.46 -11.43
N ASP A 59 0.61 -9.77 -11.60
CA ASP A 59 -0.43 -10.80 -11.42
C ASP A 59 -0.83 -11.03 -9.97
N GLU A 60 0.00 -10.63 -9.00
CA GLU A 60 -0.33 -10.70 -7.58
C GLU A 60 -1.15 -9.48 -7.10
N HIS A 61 -1.28 -8.43 -7.92
CA HIS A 61 -2.17 -7.29 -7.66
C HIS A 61 -3.62 -7.65 -7.98
N THR A 62 -4.20 -8.52 -7.15
CA THR A 62 -5.61 -8.93 -7.26
C THR A 62 -6.60 -7.81 -6.94
N GLY A 63 -6.12 -6.71 -6.34
CA GLY A 63 -6.94 -5.56 -5.98
C GLY A 63 -7.93 -5.79 -4.84
N SER A 64 -7.84 -6.92 -4.13
CA SER A 64 -8.80 -7.40 -3.11
C SER A 64 -8.42 -7.05 -1.66
N GLY A 65 -7.32 -6.34 -1.43
CA GLY A 65 -6.72 -6.14 -0.11
C GLY A 65 -5.81 -7.29 0.35
N ALA A 66 -5.86 -8.47 -0.30
CA ALA A 66 -5.11 -9.65 0.13
C ALA A 66 -3.58 -9.43 0.13
N ALA A 67 -3.04 -8.84 -0.94
CA ALA A 67 -1.61 -8.54 -1.05
C ALA A 67 -1.13 -7.59 0.07
N VAL A 68 -1.96 -6.61 0.45
CA VAL A 68 -1.66 -5.66 1.53
C VAL A 68 -1.62 -6.36 2.89
N ARG A 69 -2.56 -7.26 3.15
CA ARG A 69 -2.59 -8.07 4.39
C ARG A 69 -1.40 -9.02 4.47
N GLN A 70 -1.09 -9.72 3.38
CA GLN A 70 0.07 -10.60 3.29
C GLN A 70 1.40 -9.83 3.48
N ALA A 71 1.52 -8.64 2.87
CA ALA A 71 2.68 -7.78 3.07
C ALA A 71 2.83 -7.39 4.55
N PHE A 72 1.72 -7.11 5.24
CA PHE A 72 1.74 -6.84 6.68
C PHE A 72 2.16 -8.06 7.50
N ASP A 73 1.66 -9.25 7.19
CA ASP A 73 2.08 -10.49 7.86
C ASP A 73 3.60 -10.72 7.74
N MET A 74 4.16 -10.45 6.55
CA MET A 74 5.62 -10.50 6.32
C MET A 74 6.38 -9.46 7.16
N VAL A 75 5.82 -8.27 7.34
CA VAL A 75 6.41 -7.22 8.20
C VAL A 75 6.33 -7.63 9.67
N GLN A 76 5.21 -8.18 10.13
CA GLN A 76 5.08 -8.67 11.51
C GLN A 76 6.06 -9.81 11.81
N ALA A 77 6.26 -10.73 10.86
CA ALA A 77 7.23 -11.81 11.00
C ALA A 77 8.67 -11.30 11.14
N GLN A 78 9.02 -10.20 10.44
CA GLN A 78 10.35 -9.56 10.54
C GLN A 78 10.52 -8.69 11.77
N TYR A 79 9.42 -8.14 12.31
CA TYR A 79 9.43 -7.21 13.43
C TYR A 79 8.41 -7.65 14.50
N PRO A 80 8.70 -8.71 15.28
CA PRO A 80 7.77 -9.24 16.28
C PRO A 80 7.29 -8.21 17.32
N GLN A 81 8.07 -7.15 17.57
CA GLN A 81 7.69 -6.03 18.43
C GLN A 81 6.44 -5.26 17.97
N LEU A 82 6.04 -5.40 16.70
CA LEU A 82 4.78 -4.85 16.20
C LEU A 82 3.57 -5.56 16.82
N ALA A 83 3.71 -6.83 17.22
CA ALA A 83 2.65 -7.59 17.87
C ALA A 83 2.52 -7.27 19.37
N THR A 84 3.58 -6.70 19.99
CA THR A 84 3.71 -6.65 21.45
C THR A 84 2.91 -5.53 22.12
N ASN A 85 2.36 -4.55 21.40
CA ASN A 85 1.72 -3.37 22.01
C ASN A 85 0.24 -3.15 21.63
N GLY A 86 -0.55 -4.21 21.60
CA GLY A 86 -2.01 -4.13 21.74
C GLY A 86 -2.41 -4.54 23.15
N HIS A 87 -2.95 -3.60 23.93
CA HIS A 87 -3.46 -3.73 25.31
C HIS A 87 -2.50 -3.44 26.48
N ALA A 88 -2.47 -2.16 26.85
CA ALA A 88 -2.44 -1.73 28.26
C ALA A 88 -3.35 -0.49 28.42
N VAL A 89 -4.66 -0.70 28.31
CA VAL A 89 -5.70 0.13 28.95
C VAL A 89 -6.97 -0.71 29.10
#